data_AF-A0A958SI28-F1
#
_entry.id   AF-A0A958SI28-F1
#
_cell.length_a   1.000
_cell.length_b   1.000
_cell.length_c   1.000
_cell.angle_alpha   90.00
_cell.angle_beta   90.00
_cell.angle_gamma   90.00
#
_symmetry.space_group_name_H-M   'P 1'
#
loop_
_entity.id
_entity.type
_entity.pdbx_description
1 polymer ?
#
loop_
_entity_poly.entity_id
_entity_poly.type
_entity_poly.pdbx_seq_one_letter_code
_entity_poly.pdbx_strand_id
1 'polypeptide(L)'
;MIKFYSTILFFIFASTSTIGCASNQHKQLAKISPQMDKQDVLEIAGSPTQATYENDHHVWIYRYPVERNMEATKITFQDGFVVDVKPYALRPDKSTVAMDSSDFLEYDKEILKGQKQRTKNFIDLEE
;
A
#
# COMPACT_ATOMS: atom_id res chain seq x y z
N MET A 1 -11.47 51.87 -28.98
CA MET A 1 -10.40 50.86 -28.87
C MET A 1 -10.43 50.31 -27.46
N ILE A 2 -10.79 49.04 -27.33
CA ILE A 2 -11.22 48.36 -26.10
C ILE A 2 -9.98 47.87 -25.34
N LYS A 3 -9.79 48.34 -24.10
CA LYS A 3 -8.82 47.77 -23.13
C LYS A 3 -9.45 47.76 -21.74
N PHE A 4 -10.40 46.86 -21.56
CA PHE A 4 -10.83 46.39 -20.26
C PHE A 4 -10.88 44.87 -20.38
N TYR A 5 -10.07 44.18 -19.59
CA TYR A 5 -10.34 42.93 -18.89
C TYR A 5 -9.02 42.54 -18.22
N SER A 6 -8.72 43.31 -17.17
CA SER A 6 -7.66 43.06 -16.20
C SER A 6 -8.00 41.80 -15.43
N THR A 7 -7.50 40.65 -15.91
CA THR A 7 -6.95 39.55 -15.11
C THR A 7 -7.62 39.33 -13.74
N ILE A 8 -8.86 38.84 -13.76
CA ILE A 8 -9.44 38.08 -12.65
C ILE A 8 -8.94 36.64 -12.83
N LEU A 9 -7.74 36.35 -12.35
CA LEU A 9 -7.14 35.02 -12.45
C LEU A 9 -6.29 34.78 -11.20
N PHE A 10 -6.95 34.62 -10.06
CA PHE A 10 -6.28 34.40 -8.79
C PHE A 10 -7.16 33.61 -7.80
N PHE A 11 -7.75 32.49 -8.21
CA PHE A 11 -8.49 31.64 -7.23
C PHE A 11 -8.58 30.18 -7.63
N ILE A 12 -7.50 29.56 -8.10
CA ILE A 12 -7.42 28.10 -8.15
C ILE A 12 -5.99 27.70 -7.86
N PHE A 13 -5.67 27.39 -6.60
CA PHE A 13 -4.72 26.34 -6.20
C PHE A 13 -4.68 26.28 -4.66
N ALA A 14 -5.83 25.98 -4.05
CA ALA A 14 -5.83 25.46 -2.69
C ALA A 14 -5.39 23.99 -2.78
N SER A 15 -4.08 23.78 -2.85
CA SER A 15 -3.44 22.49 -2.69
C SER A 15 -3.76 21.99 -1.28
N THR A 16 -4.88 21.28 -1.13
CA THR A 16 -5.15 20.51 0.08
C THR A 16 -4.15 19.37 0.10
N SER A 17 -3.01 19.62 0.74
CA SER A 17 -2.08 18.60 1.18
C SER A 17 -2.85 17.64 2.07
N THR A 18 -3.26 16.50 1.52
CA THR A 18 -3.71 15.36 2.32
C THR A 18 -2.48 14.87 3.07
N ILE A 19 -2.28 15.41 4.28
CA ILE A 19 -1.32 14.88 5.25
C ILE A 19 -1.77 13.45 5.51
N GLY A 20 -1.04 12.50 4.92
CA GLY A 20 -1.28 11.07 5.10
C GLY A 20 -1.22 10.75 6.58
N CYS A 21 -2.37 10.43 7.17
CA CYS A 21 -2.43 9.86 8.51
C CYS A 21 -1.67 8.54 8.48
N ALA A 22 -0.46 8.53 9.05
CA ALA A 22 0.21 7.31 9.47
C ALA A 22 -0.65 6.67 10.58
N SER A 23 -1.64 5.88 10.16
CA SER A 23 -2.66 5.31 11.04
C SER A 23 -2.04 4.32 12.01
N ASN A 24 -2.36 4.48 13.30
CA ASN A 24 -1.99 3.55 14.38
C ASN A 24 -2.91 2.32 14.33
N GLN A 25 -2.89 1.59 13.22
CA GLN A 25 -3.84 0.55 12.86
C GLN A 25 -3.83 -0.60 13.88
N HIS A 26 -2.68 -0.89 14.47
CA HIS A 26 -2.54 -1.85 15.58
C HIS A 26 -3.49 -1.51 16.75
N LYS A 27 -3.52 -0.25 17.19
CA LYS A 27 -4.41 0.19 18.30
C LYS A 27 -5.88 0.20 17.91
N GLN A 28 -6.20 0.41 16.63
CA GLN A 28 -7.57 0.41 16.13
C GLN A 28 -8.13 -1.01 16.10
N LEU A 29 -7.36 -1.97 15.59
CA LEU A 29 -7.74 -3.38 15.52
C LEU A 29 -7.97 -4.00 16.91
N ALA A 30 -7.25 -3.52 17.94
CA ALA A 30 -7.47 -3.95 19.32
C ALA A 30 -8.85 -3.57 19.88
N LYS A 31 -9.58 -2.66 19.24
CA LYS A 31 -10.95 -2.27 19.64
C LYS A 31 -12.02 -3.17 19.03
N ILE A 32 -11.67 -4.01 18.07
CA ILE A 32 -12.62 -4.90 17.40
C ILE A 32 -12.86 -6.12 18.30
N SER A 33 -14.13 -6.42 18.52
CA SER A 33 -14.57 -7.54 19.35
C SER A 33 -15.59 -8.40 18.60
N PRO A 34 -15.82 -9.65 19.05
CA PRO A 34 -16.94 -10.44 18.57
C PRO A 34 -18.28 -9.69 18.69
N GLN A 35 -19.22 -10.02 17.81
CA GLN A 35 -20.54 -9.37 17.64
C GLN A 35 -20.52 -7.96 17.04
N MET A 36 -19.35 -7.41 16.69
CA MET A 36 -19.26 -6.13 15.98
C MET A 36 -19.72 -6.28 14.52
N ASP A 37 -20.42 -5.28 13.99
CA ASP A 37 -20.86 -5.28 12.59
C ASP A 37 -19.67 -5.06 11.64
N LYS A 38 -19.75 -5.67 10.45
CA LYS A 38 -18.75 -5.53 9.40
C LYS A 38 -18.52 -4.08 8.96
N GLN A 39 -19.57 -3.25 8.98
CA GLN A 39 -19.48 -1.82 8.70
C GLN A 39 -18.70 -1.07 9.78
N ASP A 40 -18.95 -1.35 11.06
CA ASP A 40 -18.20 -0.77 12.18
C ASP A 40 -16.71 -1.12 12.09
N VAL A 41 -16.39 -2.35 11.69
CA VAL A 41 -15.01 -2.78 11.45
C VAL A 41 -14.33 -1.95 10.34
N LEU A 42 -15.05 -1.67 9.24
CA LEU A 42 -14.53 -0.81 8.17
C LEU A 42 -14.30 0.63 8.65
N GLU A 43 -15.18 1.16 9.50
CA GLU A 43 -15.03 2.50 10.06
C GLU A 43 -13.83 2.59 11.01
N ILE A 44 -13.57 1.54 11.78
CA ILE A 44 -12.48 1.50 12.75
C ILE A 44 -11.13 1.25 12.09
N ALA A 45 -11.03 0.23 11.22
CA ALA A 45 -9.76 -0.29 10.71
C ALA A 45 -9.52 -0.01 9.22
N GLY A 46 -10.50 0.56 8.53
CA GLY A 46 -10.46 0.78 7.09
C GLY A 46 -10.64 -0.50 6.27
N SER A 47 -10.27 -0.41 5.00
CA SER A 47 -10.32 -1.55 4.09
C SER A 47 -9.25 -2.60 4.44
N PRO A 48 -9.59 -3.90 4.41
CA PRO A 48 -8.62 -4.95 4.69
C PRO A 48 -7.57 -5.04 3.58
N THR A 49 -6.37 -5.51 3.93
CA THR A 49 -5.32 -5.81 2.94
C THR A 49 -5.74 -6.97 2.03
N GLN A 50 -6.48 -7.93 2.58
CA GLN A 50 -7.02 -9.05 1.84
C GLN A 50 -8.39 -9.43 2.40
N ALA A 51 -9.33 -9.72 1.49
CA ALA A 51 -10.63 -10.29 1.82
C ALA A 51 -10.80 -11.62 1.08
N THR A 52 -11.27 -12.64 1.78
CA THR A 52 -11.49 -13.98 1.24
C THR A 52 -12.71 -14.64 1.89
N TYR A 53 -13.10 -15.81 1.40
CA TYR A 53 -14.14 -16.66 1.98
C TYR A 53 -13.53 -18.03 2.34
N GLU A 54 -13.71 -18.48 3.59
CA GLU A 54 -13.14 -19.73 4.10
C GLU A 54 -14.15 -20.42 5.01
N ASN A 55 -14.48 -21.70 4.73
CA ASN A 55 -15.39 -22.51 5.55
C ASN A 55 -16.71 -21.79 5.90
N ASP A 56 -17.39 -21.25 4.88
CA ASP A 56 -18.63 -20.48 5.02
C ASP A 56 -18.53 -19.17 5.83
N HIS A 57 -17.31 -18.69 6.06
CA HIS A 57 -17.05 -17.42 6.73
C HIS A 57 -16.38 -16.41 5.81
N HIS A 58 -16.80 -15.15 5.93
CA HIS A 58 -16.03 -14.04 5.37
C HIS A 58 -14.79 -13.81 6.23
N VAL A 59 -13.62 -13.76 5.63
CA VAL A 59 -12.35 -13.59 6.33
C VAL A 59 -11.63 -12.37 5.78
N TRP A 60 -11.29 -11.45 6.67
CA TRP A 60 -10.47 -10.28 6.36
C TRP A 60 -9.12 -10.36 7.06
N ILE A 61 -8.07 -9.96 6.34
CA ILE A 61 -6.71 -9.91 6.85
C ILE A 61 -6.23 -8.46 6.73
N TYR A 62 -5.83 -7.91 7.85
CA TYR A 62 -5.22 -6.59 7.97
C TYR A 62 -3.73 -6.77 8.23
N ARG A 63 -2.89 -6.21 7.37
CA ARG A 63 -1.43 -6.18 7.55
C ARG A 63 -1.02 -4.75 7.91
N TYR A 64 -0.23 -4.60 8.96
CA TYR A 64 0.20 -3.29 9.43
C TYR A 64 1.64 -3.34 9.96
N PRO A 65 2.42 -2.25 9.77
CA PRO A 65 3.77 -2.18 10.30
C PRO A 65 3.75 -1.98 11.82
N VAL A 66 4.56 -2.76 12.54
CA VAL A 66 4.86 -2.59 13.96
C VAL A 66 6.38 -2.49 14.11
N GLU A 67 6.86 -1.29 14.44
CA GLU A 67 8.28 -0.98 14.51
C GLU A 67 9.04 -1.29 13.20
N ARG A 68 9.79 -2.41 13.17
CA ARG A 68 10.55 -2.89 12.01
C ARG A 68 9.97 -4.16 11.38
N ASN A 69 8.86 -4.67 11.92
CA ASN A 69 8.22 -5.89 11.48
C ASN A 69 6.86 -5.59 10.85
N MET A 70 6.37 -6.52 10.04
CA MET A 70 4.98 -6.55 9.63
C MET A 70 4.22 -7.53 10.52
N GLU A 71 3.09 -7.08 11.05
CA GLU A 71 2.13 -7.95 11.72
C GLU A 71 0.87 -8.08 10.87
N ALA A 72 0.05 -9.08 11.18
CA ALA A 72 -1.27 -9.19 10.61
C ALA A 72 -2.30 -9.69 11.61
N THR A 73 -3.53 -9.24 11.42
CA THR A 73 -4.70 -9.69 12.17
C THR A 73 -5.72 -10.26 11.21
N LYS A 74 -6.23 -11.44 11.53
CA LYS A 74 -7.34 -12.10 10.84
C LYS A 74 -8.63 -11.83 11.61
N ILE A 75 -9.63 -11.31 10.91
CA ILE A 75 -10.98 -11.09 11.39
C ILE A 75 -11.90 -12.01 10.60
N THR A 76 -12.67 -12.83 11.30
CA THR A 76 -13.63 -13.76 10.71
C THR A 76 -15.04 -13.26 10.98
N PHE A 77 -15.90 -13.33 9.97
CA PHE A 77 -17.27 -12.87 10.02
C PHE A 77 -18.24 -13.99 9.67
N GLN A 78 -19.38 -13.99 10.35
CA GLN A 78 -20.54 -14.82 10.06
C GLN A 78 -21.79 -13.93 10.08
N ASP A 79 -22.64 -14.04 9.07
CA ASP A 79 -23.90 -13.28 8.97
C ASP A 79 -23.74 -11.75 9.14
N GLY A 80 -22.59 -11.21 8.73
CA GLY A 80 -22.28 -9.78 8.83
C GLY A 80 -21.60 -9.35 10.13
N PHE A 81 -21.45 -10.24 11.11
CA PHE A 81 -20.88 -9.94 12.42
C PHE A 81 -19.52 -10.61 12.63
N VAL A 82 -18.65 -9.97 13.40
CA VAL A 82 -17.37 -10.55 13.82
C VAL A 82 -17.61 -11.75 14.72
N VAL A 83 -17.05 -12.90 14.38
CA VAL A 83 -17.08 -14.11 15.21
C VAL A 83 -15.73 -14.44 15.85
N ASP A 84 -14.62 -14.05 15.20
CA ASP A 84 -13.28 -14.33 15.69
C ASP A 84 -12.29 -13.23 15.25
N VAL A 85 -11.37 -12.88 16.13
CA VAL A 85 -10.27 -11.94 15.89
C VAL A 85 -9.00 -12.54 16.44
N LYS A 86 -8.01 -12.80 15.59
CA LYS A 86 -6.76 -13.42 16.00
C LYS A 86 -5.55 -12.91 15.24
N PRO A 87 -4.34 -13.00 15.85
CA PRO A 87 -3.11 -12.81 15.11
C PRO A 87 -3.05 -13.75 13.91
N TYR A 88 -2.63 -13.22 12.76
CA TYR A 88 -2.44 -13.98 11.54
C TYR A 88 -0.94 -14.13 11.28
N ALA A 89 -0.46 -15.37 11.30
CA ALA A 89 0.92 -15.67 10.96
C ALA A 89 1.18 -15.30 9.50
N LEU A 90 1.94 -14.24 9.28
CA LEU A 90 2.44 -13.92 7.96
C LEU A 90 3.35 -15.06 7.52
N ARG A 91 3.01 -15.70 6.40
CA ARG A 91 3.98 -16.55 5.72
C ARG A 91 5.16 -15.66 5.34
N PRO A 92 6.41 -16.08 5.58
CA PRO A 92 7.56 -15.35 5.08
C PRO A 92 7.36 -15.22 3.58
N ASP A 93 7.16 -14.00 3.11
CA ASP A 93 7.07 -13.75 1.70
C ASP A 93 8.44 -14.12 1.13
N LYS A 94 8.49 -15.05 0.17
CA LYS A 94 9.73 -15.37 -0.53
C LYS A 94 10.29 -14.13 -1.27
N SER A 95 9.51 -13.05 -1.39
CA SER A 95 9.95 -11.76 -1.94
C SER A 95 10.75 -10.89 -0.96
N THR A 96 10.74 -11.18 0.35
CA THR A 96 11.57 -10.49 1.35
C THR A 96 12.78 -11.32 1.74
N VAL A 97 13.43 -11.97 0.76
CA VAL A 97 14.88 -12.17 0.88
C VAL A 97 15.44 -10.77 1.04
N ALA A 98 16.09 -10.49 2.16
CA ALA A 98 16.84 -9.26 2.31
C ALA A 98 17.74 -9.15 1.08
N MET A 99 17.41 -8.24 0.14
CA MET A 99 18.26 -7.95 -1.01
C MET A 99 19.57 -7.48 -0.40
N ASP A 100 20.55 -8.37 -0.41
CA ASP A 100 21.90 -8.05 0.02
C ASP A 100 22.37 -6.90 -0.87
N SER A 101 22.96 -5.88 -0.26
CA SER A 101 23.44 -4.68 -0.95
C SER A 101 24.39 -4.98 -2.12
N SER A 102 24.96 -6.19 -2.13
CA SER A 102 25.79 -6.75 -3.20
C SER A 102 25.02 -6.97 -4.52
N ASP A 103 23.76 -7.41 -4.47
CA ASP A 103 22.94 -7.70 -5.67
C ASP A 103 22.53 -6.42 -6.42
N PHE A 104 22.39 -5.29 -5.70
CA PHE A 104 22.05 -4.01 -6.32
C PHE A 104 23.17 -3.49 -7.24
N LEU A 105 24.43 -3.70 -6.84
CA LEU A 105 25.59 -3.30 -7.65
C LEU A 105 25.75 -4.14 -8.92
N GLU A 106 25.25 -5.36 -8.94
CA GLU A 106 25.25 -6.22 -10.12
C GLU A 106 24.15 -5.82 -11.11
N TYR A 107 22.95 -5.54 -10.60
CA TYR A 107 21.82 -5.04 -11.41
C TYR A 107 22.12 -3.71 -12.10
N ASP A 108 22.74 -2.76 -11.40
CA ASP A 108 23.12 -1.45 -11.98
C ASP A 108 24.18 -1.59 -13.09
N LYS A 109 25.11 -2.55 -12.97
CA LYS A 109 26.10 -2.84 -14.01
C LYS A 109 25.46 -3.38 -15.29
N GLU A 110 24.41 -4.18 -15.17
CA GLU A 110 23.69 -4.72 -16.33
C GLU A 110 22.88 -3.64 -17.06
N ILE A 111 22.20 -2.76 -16.32
CA ILE A 111 21.48 -1.63 -16.92
C ILE A 111 22.45 -0.71 -17.68
N LEU A 112 23.60 -0.38 -17.09
CA LEU A 112 24.61 0.47 -17.73
C LEU A 112 25.22 -0.18 -18.98
N LYS A 113 25.45 -1.50 -18.98
CA LYS A 113 25.89 -2.22 -20.19
C LYS A 113 24.84 -2.16 -21.29
N GLY A 114 23.57 -2.39 -20.94
CA GLY A 114 22.45 -2.31 -21.89
C GLY A 114 22.29 -0.91 -22.50
N GLN A 115 22.44 0.14 -21.71
CA GLN A 115 22.42 1.52 -22.21
C GLN A 115 23.59 1.82 -23.16
N LYS A 116 24.82 1.45 -22.78
CA LYS A 116 26.00 1.65 -23.65
C LYS A 116 25.87 0.93 -24.99
N GLN A 117 25.29 -0.27 -25.00
CA GLN A 117 25.09 -1.03 -26.23
C GLN A 117 24.00 -0.44 -27.11
N ARG A 118 22.92 0.10 -26.52
CA ARG A 118 21.91 0.86 -27.26
C ARG A 118 22.46 2.14 -27.86
N THR A 119 23.32 2.87 -27.13
CA THR A 119 23.97 4.08 -27.65
C THR A 119 24.93 3.76 -28.80
N LYS A 120 25.71 2.67 -28.71
CA LYS A 120 26.58 2.23 -29.82
C LYS A 120 25.76 1.87 -31.07
N ASN A 121 24.73 1.05 -30.90
CA ASN A 121 23.86 0.66 -32.02
C ASN A 121 23.12 1.86 -32.65
N PHE A 122 22.87 2.94 -31.89
CA PHE A 122 22.27 4.15 -32.43
C PHE A 122 23.26 4.97 -33.27
N ILE A 123 24.53 5.04 -32.85
CA ILE A 123 25.58 5.75 -33.60
C ILE A 123 25.92 5.02 -34.90
N ASP A 124 25.94 3.68 -34.89
CA ASP A 124 26.23 2.86 -36.07
C ASP A 124 25.09 2.86 -37.13
N LEU A 125 23.93 3.48 -36.84
CA LEU A 125 22.80 3.63 -37.76
C LEU A 125 22.76 5.00 -38.45
N GLU A 126 23.60 5.95 -38.03
CA GLU A 126 23.70 7.30 -38.60
C GLU A 126 24.87 7.47 -39.59
N GLU A 127 25.62 6.39 -39.88
CA GLU A 127 26.71 6.32 -40.89
C GLU A 127 26.29 5.49 -42.11
#